data_AF-A0A3D8LJ15-F1
#
_entry.id   AF-A0A3D8LJ15-F1
#
_cell.length_a   1.000
_cell.length_b   1.000
_cell.length_c   1.000
_cell.angle_alpha   90.00
_cell.angle_beta   90.00
_cell.angle_gamma   90.00
#
_symmetry.space_group_name_H-M   'P 1'
#
loop_
_entity.id
_entity.type
_entity.pdbx_description
1 polymer ?
#
loop_
_entity_poly.entity_id
_entity_poly.type
_entity_poly.pdbx_seq_one_letter_code
_entity_poly.pdbx_strand_id
1 'polypeptide(L)'
;MVHPYIINTINALVLIIAGLIGYFANPARPLTALIAPFFGVLLLACTYHLRKHNRFVFHTVTALTLLVGFILAMRIDPDTFEWNRRNILLVVMGLSCFVSAAFFVGTFIRERRMRNDTIYKDDL
;
A
#
# COMPACT_ATOMS: atom_id res chain seq x y z
N MET A 1 13.38 -9.95 -10.36
CA MET A 1 12.29 -9.92 -9.34
C MET A 1 12.27 -8.52 -8.76
N VAL A 2 11.12 -7.85 -8.70
CA VAL A 2 11.06 -6.48 -8.14
C VAL A 2 11.21 -6.57 -6.63
N HIS A 3 12.12 -5.78 -6.03
CA HIS A 3 12.33 -5.80 -4.59
C HIS A 3 11.11 -5.23 -3.83
N PRO A 4 10.77 -5.76 -2.64
CA PRO A 4 9.60 -5.30 -1.87
C PRO A 4 9.61 -3.80 -1.57
N TYR A 5 10.78 -3.21 -1.32
CA TYR A 5 10.89 -1.78 -1.06
C TYR A 5 10.47 -0.92 -2.26
N ILE A 6 10.68 -1.39 -3.50
CA ILE A 6 10.30 -0.67 -4.72
C ILE A 6 8.77 -0.65 -4.83
N ILE A 7 8.14 -1.81 -4.62
CA ILE A 7 6.69 -1.98 -4.68
C ILE A 7 6.02 -1.12 -3.60
N ASN A 8 6.54 -1.17 -2.37
CA ASN A 8 6.07 -0.34 -1.27
C ASN A 8 6.19 1.16 -1.58
N THR A 9 7.32 1.58 -2.15
CA THR A 9 7.54 2.99 -2.53
C THR A 9 6.54 3.44 -3.59
N ILE A 10 6.31 2.63 -4.63
CA ILE A 10 5.33 2.95 -5.68
C ILE A 10 3.93 3.06 -5.06
N ASN A 11 3.51 2.08 -4.26
CA ASN A 11 2.20 2.11 -3.62
C ASN A 11 2.00 3.33 -2.73
N ALA A 12 3.02 3.64 -1.94
CA ALA A 12 3.00 4.77 -1.02
C ALA A 12 2.91 6.11 -1.77
N LEU A 13 3.65 6.26 -2.87
CA LEU A 13 3.55 7.44 -3.75
C LEU A 13 2.18 7.56 -4.40
N VAL A 14 1.59 6.45 -4.85
CA VAL A 14 0.21 6.45 -5.40
C VAL A 14 -0.78 6.94 -4.35
N LEU A 15 -0.71 6.43 -3.12
CA LEU A 15 -1.59 6.84 -2.03
C LEU A 15 -1.45 8.34 -1.69
N ILE A 16 -0.22 8.85 -1.65
CA ILE A 16 0.05 10.26 -1.38
C ILE A 16 -0.48 11.12 -2.51
N ILE A 17 -0.07 10.88 -3.75
CA ILE A 17 -0.40 11.73 -4.89
C ILE A 17 -1.90 11.69 -5.15
N ALA A 18 -2.51 10.51 -5.27
CA ALA A 18 -3.94 10.39 -5.56
C ALA A 18 -4.80 10.91 -4.41
N GLY A 19 -4.41 10.68 -3.16
CA GLY A 19 -5.13 11.18 -2.00
C GLY A 19 -5.06 12.70 -1.85
N LEU A 20 -3.90 13.31 -2.12
CA LEU A 20 -3.75 14.76 -2.15
C LEU A 20 -4.53 15.39 -3.30
N ILE A 21 -4.53 14.78 -4.49
CA ILE A 21 -5.41 15.21 -5.59
C ILE A 21 -6.88 15.16 -5.15
N GLY A 22 -7.31 14.08 -4.50
CA GLY A 22 -8.67 13.96 -3.99
C GLY A 22 -9.05 15.02 -2.94
N TYR A 23 -8.09 15.42 -2.10
CA TYR A 23 -8.29 16.46 -1.09
C TYR A 23 -8.37 17.87 -1.72
N PHE A 24 -7.41 18.25 -2.56
CA PHE A 24 -7.33 19.60 -3.13
C PHE A 24 -8.33 19.84 -4.26
N ALA A 25 -8.73 18.80 -5.01
CA ALA A 25 -9.73 18.92 -6.07
C ALA A 25 -11.17 19.04 -5.54
N ASN A 26 -11.40 18.75 -4.26
CA ASN A 26 -12.72 18.88 -3.64
C ASN A 26 -12.82 20.21 -2.87
N PRO A 27 -13.78 21.10 -3.20
CA PRO A 27 -13.93 22.37 -2.52
C PRO A 27 -14.22 22.24 -1.01
N ALA A 28 -14.88 21.14 -0.60
CA ALA A 28 -15.17 20.87 0.81
C ALA A 28 -13.94 20.36 1.60
N ARG A 29 -12.85 20.00 0.91
CA ARG A 29 -11.58 19.53 1.50
C ARG A 29 -11.76 18.56 2.69
N PRO A 30 -12.44 17.43 2.48
CA PRO A 30 -12.79 16.54 3.57
C PRO A 30 -11.53 15.89 4.18
N LEU A 31 -11.39 15.93 5.50
CA LEU A 31 -10.27 15.32 6.23
C LEU A 31 -10.15 13.81 5.97
N THR A 32 -11.26 13.16 5.62
CA THR A 32 -11.31 11.73 5.27
C THR A 32 -10.47 11.39 4.02
N ALA A 33 -10.21 12.35 3.13
CA ALA A 33 -9.33 12.16 1.97
C ALA A 33 -7.84 12.10 2.35
N LEU A 34 -7.45 12.68 3.50
CA LEU A 34 -6.06 12.66 3.99
C LEU A 34 -5.65 11.34 4.64
N ILE A 35 -6.58 10.42 4.87
CA ILE A 35 -6.28 9.09 5.42
C ILE A 35 -5.33 8.33 4.48
N ALA A 36 -5.58 8.34 3.16
CA ALA A 36 -4.71 7.64 2.21
C ALA A 36 -3.29 8.24 2.16
N PRO A 37 -3.09 9.57 2.03
CA PRO A 37 -1.76 10.18 2.13
C PRO A 37 -1.05 9.91 3.46
N PHE A 38 -1.76 9.94 4.58
CA PHE A 38 -1.20 9.63 5.89
C PHE A 38 -0.60 8.21 5.93
N PHE A 39 -1.36 7.21 5.45
CA PHE A 39 -0.85 5.85 5.35
C PHE A 39 0.26 5.70 4.31
N GLY A 40 0.21 6.45 3.20
CA GLY A 40 1.30 6.50 2.25
C GLY A 40 2.60 7.00 2.88
N VAL A 41 2.56 8.04 3.72
CA VAL A 41 3.75 8.51 4.45
C VAL A 41 4.27 7.45 5.43
N LEU A 42 3.38 6.77 6.16
CA LEU A 42 3.77 5.66 7.04
C LEU A 42 4.44 4.52 6.26
N LEU A 43 3.90 4.15 5.10
CA LEU A 43 4.48 3.13 4.24
C LEU A 43 5.86 3.56 3.72
N LEU A 44 6.04 4.83 3.33
CA LEU A 44 7.36 5.35 2.94
C LEU A 44 8.38 5.27 4.09
N ALA A 45 7.98 5.59 5.31
CA ALA A 45 8.87 5.47 6.47
C ALA A 45 9.34 4.02 6.70
N CYS A 46 8.48 3.04 6.39
CA CYS A 46 8.83 1.62 6.44
C CYS A 46 9.75 1.17 5.29
N THR A 47 9.86 1.92 4.19
CA THR A 47 10.74 1.57 3.05
C THR A 47 12.20 1.42 3.47
N TYR A 48 12.70 2.31 4.33
CA TYR A 48 14.08 2.23 4.83
C TYR A 48 14.34 0.90 5.54
N HIS A 49 13.40 0.49 6.40
CA HIS A 49 13.51 -0.74 7.16
C HIS A 49 13.29 -2.01 6.31
N LEU A 50 12.46 -1.93 5.26
CA LEU A 50 12.33 -2.99 4.25
C LEU A 50 13.62 -3.23 3.48
N ARG A 51 14.43 -2.18 3.26
CA ARG A 51 15.74 -2.29 2.61
C ARG A 51 16.75 -3.03 3.48
N LYS A 52 16.59 -2.98 4.80
CA LYS A 52 17.39 -3.71 5.79
C LYS A 52 16.87 -5.14 6.02
N HIS A 53 16.05 -5.67 5.12
CA HIS A 53 15.56 -7.06 5.17
C HIS A 53 14.96 -7.48 6.52
N ASN A 54 14.31 -6.57 7.26
CA ASN A 54 13.72 -6.93 8.56
C ASN A 54 12.38 -7.69 8.37
N ARG A 55 12.34 -8.96 8.80
CA ARG A 55 11.17 -9.85 8.65
C ARG A 55 9.91 -9.30 9.31
N PHE A 56 10.07 -8.75 10.51
CA PHE A 56 8.95 -8.18 11.28
C PHE A 56 8.31 -7.00 10.53
N VAL A 57 9.17 -6.14 9.96
CA VAL A 57 8.72 -4.98 9.18
C VAL A 57 8.04 -5.43 7.89
N PHE A 58 8.56 -6.45 7.21
CA PHE A 58 7.94 -6.98 6.00
C PHE A 58 6.50 -7.46 6.25
N HIS A 59 6.27 -8.24 7.31
CA HIS A 59 4.92 -8.69 7.68
C HIS A 59 4.01 -7.53 8.08
N THR A 60 4.55 -6.58 8.85
CA THR A 60 3.80 -5.40 9.30
C THR A 60 3.38 -4.52 8.12
N VAL A 61 4.27 -4.25 7.17
CA VAL A 61 3.95 -3.49 5.95
C VAL A 61 2.91 -4.21 5.10
N THR A 62 3.01 -5.53 4.99
CA THR A 62 2.03 -6.33 4.24
C THR A 62 0.64 -6.23 4.88
N ALA A 63 0.55 -6.39 6.20
CA ALA A 63 -0.69 -6.26 6.95
C ALA A 63 -1.27 -4.83 6.85
N LEU A 64 -0.41 -3.81 6.99
CA LEU A 64 -0.79 -2.41 6.87
C LEU A 64 -1.32 -2.08 5.47
N THR A 65 -0.66 -2.58 4.42
CA THR A 65 -1.08 -2.37 3.03
C THR A 65 -2.45 -3.01 2.76
N LEU A 66 -2.69 -4.24 3.26
CA LEU A 66 -3.99 -4.88 3.16
C LEU A 66 -5.07 -4.11 3.92
N LEU A 67 -4.77 -3.69 5.16
CA LEU A 67 -5.69 -2.89 5.98
C LEU A 67 -6.13 -1.62 5.25
N VAL A 68 -5.17 -0.88 4.67
CA VAL A 68 -5.47 0.33 3.88
C VAL A 68 -6.31 0.01 2.66
N GLY A 69 -5.99 -1.06 1.93
CA GLY A 69 -6.80 -1.54 0.81
C GLY A 69 -8.25 -1.81 1.19
N PHE A 70 -8.48 -2.49 2.33
CA PHE A 70 -9.82 -2.75 2.85
C PHE A 70 -10.56 -1.48 3.28
N ILE A 71 -9.88 -0.57 4.01
CA ILE A 71 -10.47 0.72 4.41
C ILE A 71 -10.92 1.51 3.17
N LEU A 72 -10.12 1.51 2.10
CA LEU A 72 -10.47 2.19 0.85
C LEU A 72 -11.59 1.48 0.10
N ALA A 73 -11.61 0.15 0.09
CA ALA A 73 -12.70 -0.62 -0.49
C ALA A 73 -14.04 -0.35 0.23
N MET A 74 -14.04 -0.29 1.56
CA MET A 74 -15.23 0.05 2.37
C MET A 74 -15.74 1.47 2.17
N ARG A 75 -14.92 2.38 1.61
CA ARG A 75 -15.34 3.74 1.26
C ARG A 75 -16.10 3.80 -0.05
N ILE A 76 -16.03 2.74 -0.85
CA ILE A 76 -16.76 2.60 -2.10
C ILE A 76 -18.09 1.96 -1.77
N ASP A 77 -19.14 2.75 -1.91
CA ASP A 77 -20.51 2.28 -1.78
C ASP A 77 -20.97 1.78 -3.16
N PRO A 78 -21.27 0.48 -3.32
CA PRO A 78 -21.66 -0.10 -4.61
C PRO A 78 -23.02 0.42 -5.09
N ASP A 79 -23.92 0.79 -4.19
CA ASP A 79 -25.28 1.23 -4.54
C ASP A 79 -25.28 2.67 -5.09
N THR A 80 -24.29 3.47 -4.68
CA THR A 80 -24.13 4.87 -5.09
C THR A 80 -22.89 5.10 -5.97
N PHE A 81 -22.33 4.01 -6.52
CA PHE A 81 -21.11 4.10 -7.31
C PHE A 81 -21.35 4.77 -8.66
N GLU A 82 -20.69 5.91 -8.84
CA GLU A 82 -20.59 6.60 -10.12
C GLU A 82 -19.13 6.77 -10.54
N TRP A 83 -18.87 6.82 -11.84
CA TRP A 83 -17.55 7.09 -12.44
C TRP A 83 -17.14 8.57 -12.33
N ASN A 84 -17.23 9.12 -11.12
CA ASN A 84 -16.75 10.45 -10.81
C ASN A 84 -15.26 10.41 -10.39
N ARG A 85 -14.62 11.59 -10.41
CA ARG A 85 -13.19 11.73 -10.09
C ARG A 85 -12.84 11.15 -8.72
N ARG A 86 -13.70 11.33 -7.70
CA ARG A 86 -13.46 10.84 -6.34
C ARG A 86 -13.42 9.32 -6.30
N ASN A 87 -14.41 8.66 -6.88
CA ASN A 87 -14.53 7.21 -6.87
C ASN A 87 -13.42 6.57 -7.70
N ILE A 88 -13.03 7.17 -8.84
CA ILE A 88 -11.89 6.71 -9.64
C ILE A 88 -10.60 6.74 -8.80
N LEU A 89 -10.33 7.82 -8.07
CA LEU A 89 -9.15 7.90 -7.21
C LEU A 89 -9.16 6.83 -6.10
N LEU A 90 -10.33 6.58 -5.48
CA LEU A 90 -10.49 5.52 -4.48
C LEU A 90 -10.19 4.14 -5.06
N VAL A 91 -10.70 3.84 -6.27
CA VAL A 91 -10.44 2.58 -6.97
C VAL A 91 -8.96 2.44 -7.31
N VAL A 92 -8.31 3.48 -7.84
CA VAL A 92 -6.88 3.46 -8.18
C VAL A 92 -6.02 3.20 -6.94
N MET A 93 -6.29 3.91 -5.84
CA MET A 93 -5.57 3.72 -4.58
C MET A 93 -5.80 2.32 -3.99
N GLY A 94 -7.05 1.85 -3.97
CA GLY A 94 -7.41 0.52 -3.47
C GLY A 94 -6.76 -0.58 -4.30
N LEU A 95 -6.84 -0.49 -5.63
CA LEU A 95 -6.23 -1.46 -6.55
C LEU A 95 -4.71 -1.51 -6.39
N SER A 96 -4.05 -0.36 -6.25
CA SER A 96 -2.62 -0.28 -5.97
C SER A 96 -2.24 -1.04 -4.69
N CYS A 97 -3.04 -0.90 -3.62
CA CYS A 97 -2.83 -1.64 -2.38
C CYS A 97 -2.98 -3.15 -2.57
N PHE A 98 -4.04 -3.62 -3.27
CA PHE A 98 -4.25 -5.05 -3.50
C PHE A 98 -3.17 -5.66 -4.38
N VAL A 99 -2.75 -4.97 -5.44
CA VAL A 99 -1.63 -5.40 -6.29
C VAL A 99 -0.36 -5.51 -5.44
N SER A 100 -0.04 -4.49 -4.65
CA SER A 100 1.16 -4.49 -3.79
C SER A 100 1.13 -5.63 -2.75
N ALA A 101 -0.02 -5.85 -2.11
CA ALA A 101 -0.22 -6.95 -1.18
C ALA A 101 -0.04 -8.32 -1.86
N ALA A 102 -0.57 -8.51 -3.08
CA ALA A 102 -0.38 -9.74 -3.83
C ALA A 102 1.10 -10.03 -4.12
N PHE A 103 1.90 -8.99 -4.43
CA PHE A 103 3.35 -9.13 -4.57
C PHE A 103 4.05 -9.50 -3.25
N PHE A 104 3.66 -8.91 -2.13
CA PHE A 104 4.23 -9.25 -0.83
C PHE A 104 3.90 -10.68 -0.42
N VAL A 105 2.64 -11.10 -0.57
CA VAL A 105 2.20 -12.48 -0.31
C VAL A 105 2.91 -13.46 -1.24
N GLY A 106 3.04 -13.14 -2.53
CA GLY A 106 3.79 -13.96 -3.49
C GLY A 106 5.27 -14.12 -3.11
N THR A 107 5.88 -13.06 -2.58
CA THR A 107 7.26 -13.11 -2.06
C THR A 107 7.36 -14.05 -0.87
N PHE A 108 6.42 -13.97 0.08
CA PHE A 108 6.34 -14.86 1.24
C PHE A 108 6.15 -16.33 0.86
N ILE A 109 5.22 -16.63 -0.07
CA ILE A 109 4.99 -18.00 -0.54
C ILE A 109 6.25 -18.57 -1.20
N ARG A 110 6.98 -17.75 -1.97
CA ARG A 110 8.23 -18.18 -2.61
C ARG A 110 9.32 -18.49 -1.59
N GLU A 111 9.50 -17.66 -0.57
CA GLU A 111 10.45 -17.94 0.52
C GLU A 111 10.12 -19.27 1.20
N ARG A 112 8.84 -19.51 1.49
CA ARG A 112 8.39 -20.79 2.07
C ARG A 112 8.64 -21.99 1.14
N ARG A 113 8.47 -21.82 -0.18
CA ARG A 113 8.70 -22.89 -1.17
C ARG A 113 10.19 -23.22 -1.32
N MET A 114 11.06 -22.22 -1.27
CA MET A 114 12.50 -22.39 -1.51
C MET A 114 13.24 -22.96 -0.29
N ARG A 115 12.62 -23.06 0.91
CA ARG A 115 13.27 -23.45 2.18
C ARG A 115 14.59 -22.70 2.45
N ASN A 116 14.76 -21.55 1.83
CA ASN A 116 15.96 -20.73 1.89
C ASN A 116 15.61 -19.46 2.66
N ASP A 117 16.04 -19.37 3.91
CA ASP A 117 16.10 -18.11 4.67
C ASP A 117 17.24 -17.20 4.15
N THR A 118 17.67 -17.36 2.90
CA THR A 118 18.86 -16.70 2.34
C THR A 118 18.68 -15.22 2.06
N ILE A 119 17.45 -14.69 2.13
CA ILE A 119 17.18 -13.24 2.06
C ILE A 119 17.46 -12.55 3.41
N TYR A 120 17.54 -13.31 4.52
CA TYR A 120 17.73 -12.81 5.89
C TYR A 120 19.10 -13.18 6.49
N LYS A 121 19.98 -13.82 5.71
CA LYS A 121 21.26 -14.35 6.20
C LYS A 121 22.42 -13.35 6.16
N ASP A 122 22.20 -12.13 5.65
CA ASP A 122 23.24 -11.10 5.62
C ASP A 122 23.35 -10.33 6.96
N ASP A 123 22.59 -10.78 7.98
CA ASP A 123 22.41 -10.09 9.26
C ASP A 123 23.12 -10.78 10.45
N LEU A 124 23.88 -11.86 10.21
CA LEU A 124 24.62 -12.63 11.23
C LEU A 124 26.12 -12.71 10.92
#